data_AF-A0A0F9B5F3-F1
#
_entry.id   AF-A0A0F9B5F3-F1
#
_cell.length_a   1.000
_cell.length_b   1.000
_cell.length_c   1.000
_cell.angle_alpha   90.00
_cell.angle_beta   90.00
_cell.angle_gamma   90.00
#
_symmetry.space_group_name_H-M   'P 1'
#
loop_
_entity.id
_entity.type
_entity.pdbx_description
1 polymer ?
#
loop_
_entity_poly.entity_id
_entity_poly.type
_entity_poly.pdbx_seq_one_letter_code
_entity_poly.pdbx_strand_id
1 'polypeptide(L)'
;VKNLETGSIEITCQNHGFAVDIDSLEGVAKLTHLNLNDMTSEGFSLSKKFLFSVQYHPESSPGPKDSRYLFQDFIINRFYTKKDMIKSCFSHAF
;
A
#
# COMPACT_ATOMS: atom_id res chain seq x y z
N VAL A 1 7.16 -10.17 5.75
CA VAL A 1 6.89 -9.44 4.50
C VAL A 1 7.95 -8.37 4.30
N LYS A 2 8.49 -8.21 3.09
CA LYS A 2 9.47 -7.17 2.76
C LYS A 2 8.79 -5.99 2.07
N ASN A 3 8.97 -4.78 2.59
CA ASN A 3 8.67 -3.55 1.89
C ASN A 3 9.78 -3.29 0.86
N LEU A 4 9.43 -3.26 -0.42
CA LEU A 4 10.37 -3.12 -1.53
C LEU A 4 10.88 -1.69 -1.70
N GLU A 5 10.17 -0.70 -1.17
CA GLU A 5 10.56 0.71 -1.28
C GLU A 5 11.61 1.08 -0.24
N THR A 6 11.43 0.59 1.00
CA THR A 6 12.35 0.89 2.12
C THR A 6 13.39 -0.20 2.33
N GLY A 7 13.14 -1.42 1.85
CA GLY A 7 13.95 -2.60 2.14
C GLY A 7 13.67 -3.24 3.50
N SER A 8 12.82 -2.64 4.33
CA SER A 8 12.46 -3.13 5.66
C SER A 8 11.70 -4.46 5.61
N ILE A 9 11.87 -5.27 6.65
CA ILE A 9 11.18 -6.55 6.82
C ILE A 9 10.29 -6.47 8.06
N GLU A 10 9.05 -6.91 7.89
CA GLU A 10 8.00 -6.89 8.92
C GLU A 10 7.52 -8.31 9.19
N ILE A 11 7.27 -8.64 10.45
CA ILE A 11 6.48 -9.81 10.81
C ILE A 11 5.01 -9.38 10.81
N THR A 12 4.14 -10.11 10.11
CA THR A 12 2.76 -9.69 9.83
C THR A 12 1.74 -10.76 10.26
N CYS A 13 0.49 -10.33 10.47
CA CYS A 13 -0.65 -11.23 10.64
C CYS A 13 -1.37 -11.43 9.31
N GLN A 14 -1.55 -12.67 8.90
CA GLN A 14 -2.19 -13.02 7.63
C GLN A 14 -3.26 -14.09 7.83
N ASN A 15 -4.37 -13.92 7.14
CA ASN A 15 -5.46 -14.90 7.10
C ASN A 15 -6.23 -14.77 5.77
N HIS A 16 -5.60 -15.16 4.68
CA HIS A 16 -6.21 -15.16 3.34
C HIS A 16 -5.78 -16.42 2.57
N GLY A 17 -6.64 -16.88 1.66
CA GLY A 17 -6.40 -18.05 0.79
C GLY A 17 -6.25 -17.71 -0.70
N PHE A 18 -6.34 -16.43 -1.04
CA PHE A 18 -6.15 -15.90 -2.39
C PHE A 18 -5.09 -14.80 -2.32
N ALA A 19 -4.33 -14.63 -3.40
CA ALA A 19 -3.35 -13.56 -3.55
C ALA A 19 -3.60 -12.83 -4.88
N VAL A 20 -3.26 -11.55 -4.92
CA VAL A 20 -3.36 -10.74 -6.13
C VAL A 20 -2.21 -11.10 -7.07
N ASP A 21 -2.54 -11.46 -8.32
CA ASP A 21 -1.58 -11.53 -9.40
C ASP A 21 -1.18 -10.11 -9.83
N ILE A 22 0.04 -9.70 -9.47
CA ILE A 22 0.50 -8.33 -9.71
C ILE A 22 0.76 -8.05 -11.19
N ASP A 23 1.12 -9.07 -11.97
CA ASP A 23 1.41 -8.92 -13.40
C ASP A 23 0.12 -8.59 -14.17
N SER A 24 -1.02 -9.06 -13.68
CA SER A 24 -2.35 -8.68 -14.21
C SER A 24 -2.68 -7.19 -14.06
N LEU A 25 -1.91 -6.44 -13.26
CA LEU A 25 -2.08 -5.01 -12.99
C LEU A 25 -0.97 -4.14 -13.61
N GLU A 26 -0.21 -4.68 -14.56
CA GLU A 26 0.88 -3.97 -15.23
C GLU A 26 0.43 -2.60 -15.78
N GLY A 27 1.25 -1.57 -15.57
CA GLY A 27 0.96 -0.19 -15.99
C GLY A 27 -0.05 0.56 -15.12
N VAL A 28 -0.74 -0.12 -14.20
CA VAL A 28 -1.71 0.48 -13.28
C VAL A 28 -1.19 0.52 -11.85
N ALA A 29 -0.66 -0.62 -11.37
CA ALA A 29 -0.17 -0.78 -10.02
C ALA A 29 1.31 -1.19 -9.99
N LYS A 30 1.97 -0.88 -8.88
CA LYS A 30 3.35 -1.26 -8.58
C LYS A 30 3.36 -2.13 -7.33
N LEU A 31 4.09 -3.24 -7.37
CA LEU A 31 4.35 -4.06 -6.20
C LEU A 31 5.09 -3.25 -5.13
N THR A 32 4.59 -3.25 -3.89
CA THR A 32 5.23 -2.56 -2.76
C THR A 32 5.66 -3.51 -1.66
N HIS A 33 4.92 -4.59 -1.43
CA HIS A 33 5.21 -5.56 -0.39
C HIS A 33 5.25 -6.96 -0.97
N LEU A 34 6.27 -7.73 -0.59
CA LEU A 34 6.53 -9.07 -1.09
C LEU A 34 6.64 -10.06 0.08
N ASN A 35 5.95 -11.19 -0.02
CA ASN A 35 6.14 -12.28 0.92
C ASN A 35 7.51 -12.94 0.68
N LEU A 36 8.32 -13.07 1.73
CA LEU A 36 9.66 -13.66 1.60
C LEU A 36 9.67 -15.19 1.62
N ASN A 37 8.56 -15.82 2.01
CA ASN A 37 8.47 -17.28 2.08
C ASN A 37 8.09 -17.89 0.73
N ASP A 38 7.14 -17.28 0.02
CA ASP A 38 6.55 -17.84 -1.20
C ASP A 38 6.52 -16.86 -2.39
N MET A 39 7.07 -15.65 -2.22
CA MET A 39 7.15 -14.62 -3.26
C MET A 39 5.79 -14.11 -3.76
N THR A 40 4.71 -14.31 -3.00
CA THR A 40 3.39 -13.74 -3.33
C THR A 40 3.32 -12.24 -3.05
N SER A 41 2.40 -11.56 -3.75
CA SER A 41 2.13 -10.13 -3.57
C SER A 41 1.44 -9.87 -2.23
N GLU A 42 2.03 -8.98 -1.44
CA GLU A 42 1.53 -8.61 -0.10
C GLU A 42 1.07 -7.15 -0.02
N GLY A 43 1.18 -6.41 -1.12
CA GLY A 43 0.76 -5.03 -1.20
C GLY A 43 1.19 -4.36 -2.49
N PHE A 44 0.41 -3.39 -2.91
CA PHE A 44 0.65 -2.61 -4.13
C PHE A 44 0.19 -1.16 -3.96
N SER A 45 0.70 -0.28 -4.80
CA SER A 45 0.28 1.12 -4.91
C SER A 45 -0.10 1.46 -6.34
N LEU A 46 -0.99 2.43 -6.53
CA LEU A 46 -1.36 2.90 -7.88
C LEU A 46 -0.41 4.03 -8.31
N SER A 47 0.22 3.90 -9.47
CA SER A 47 1.27 4.83 -9.91
C SER A 47 0.78 6.27 -10.11
N LYS A 48 -0.52 6.47 -10.39
CA LYS A 48 -1.11 7.79 -10.70
C LYS A 48 -2.00 8.35 -9.60
N LYS A 49 -2.22 7.60 -8.51
CA LYS A 49 -3.15 7.96 -7.44
C LYS A 49 -2.49 7.64 -6.10
N PHE A 50 -2.68 8.47 -5.09
CA PHE A 50 -2.20 8.20 -3.73
C PHE A 50 -3.05 7.12 -3.03
N LEU A 51 -3.11 5.94 -3.65
CA LEU A 51 -3.88 4.78 -3.24
C LEU A 51 -2.93 3.60 -3.12
N PHE A 52 -3.06 2.86 -2.03
CA PHE A 52 -2.31 1.64 -1.78
C PHE A 52 -3.19 0.62 -1.05
N SER A 53 -2.77 -0.63 -1.10
CA SER A 53 -3.39 -1.72 -0.33
C SER A 53 -2.30 -2.67 0.16
N VAL A 54 -2.58 -3.37 1.25
CA VAL A 54 -1.80 -4.51 1.74
C VAL A 54 -2.70 -5.73 1.89
N GLN A 55 -2.10 -6.91 1.83
CA GLN A 55 -2.79 -8.20 1.88
C GLN A 55 -2.93 -8.75 3.31
N TYR A 56 -2.08 -8.28 4.23
CA TYR A 56 -2.05 -8.64 5.64
C TYR A 56 -2.83 -7.65 6.52
N HIS A 57 -2.92 -7.95 7.81
CA HIS A 57 -3.67 -7.20 8.82
C HIS A 57 -2.78 -6.25 9.64
N PRO A 58 -2.64 -4.95 9.23
CA PRO A 58 -1.77 -3.99 9.91
C PRO A 58 -2.32 -3.48 11.25
N GLU A 59 -3.63 -3.60 11.48
CA GLU A 59 -4.24 -3.35 12.78
C GLU A 59 -3.69 -4.33 13.82
N SER A 60 -3.61 -5.59 13.35
CA SER A 60 -3.31 -6.79 14.12
C SER A 60 -4.27 -6.97 15.31
N SER A 61 -4.56 -8.20 15.74
CA SER A 61 -5.22 -8.59 17.01
C SER A 61 -5.77 -10.01 16.88
N PRO A 62 -4.96 -11.05 17.17
CA PRO A 62 -3.62 -11.01 17.78
C PRO A 62 -2.48 -10.65 16.80
N GLY A 63 -1.27 -10.46 17.33
CA GLY A 63 0.02 -10.49 16.60
C GLY A 63 0.87 -9.20 16.62
N PRO A 64 1.99 -9.16 15.84
CA PRO A 64 2.99 -8.10 15.86
C PRO A 64 2.46 -6.74 15.39
N LYS A 65 3.15 -5.65 15.72
CA LYS A 65 2.68 -4.26 15.47
C LYS A 65 3.52 -3.51 14.44
N ASP A 66 4.39 -4.22 13.74
CA ASP A 66 5.42 -3.67 12.86
C ASP A 66 4.81 -2.83 11.73
N SER A 67 3.64 -3.23 11.24
CA SER A 67 2.98 -2.60 10.08
C SER A 67 2.06 -1.42 10.40
N ARG A 68 2.03 -0.93 11.64
CA ARG A 68 1.11 0.15 12.04
C ARG A 68 1.38 1.50 11.36
N TYR A 69 2.58 1.69 10.81
CA TYR A 69 2.93 2.89 10.05
C TYR A 69 2.01 3.11 8.84
N LEU A 70 1.43 2.03 8.28
CA LEU A 70 0.51 2.12 7.15
C LEU A 70 -0.74 2.98 7.47
N PHE A 71 -1.17 3.03 8.73
CA PHE A 71 -2.24 3.94 9.14
C PHE A 71 -1.79 5.41 9.09
N GLN A 72 -0.54 5.68 9.47
CA GLN A 72 0.04 7.02 9.35
C GLN A 72 0.15 7.42 7.88
N ASP A 73 0.63 6.52 7.01
CA ASP A 73 0.73 6.76 5.57
C ASP A 73 -0.64 7.01 4.94
N PHE A 74 -1.67 6.26 5.36
CA PHE A 74 -3.05 6.49 4.93
C PHE A 74 -3.55 7.90 5.29
N ILE A 75 -3.32 8.34 6.53
CA ILE A 75 -3.71 9.67 7.00
C ILE A 75 -2.97 10.75 6.20
N ILE A 76 -1.64 10.62 6.05
CA ILE A 76 -0.81 11.57 5.32
C ILE A 76 -1.27 11.67 3.85
N ASN A 77 -1.42 10.54 3.16
CA ASN A 77 -1.82 10.50 1.75
C ASN A 77 -3.18 11.15 1.51
N ARG A 78 -4.12 11.01 2.46
CA ARG A 78 -5.45 11.66 2.42
C ARG A 78 -5.35 13.19 2.46
N PHE A 79 -4.37 13.75 3.17
CA PHE A 79 -4.18 15.20 3.23
C PHE A 79 -3.52 15.78 1.98
N TYR A 80 -2.54 15.08 1.40
CA TYR A 80 -1.91 15.48 0.15
C TYR A 80 -2.89 15.47 -1.03
N THR A 81 -3.69 14.40 -1.16
CA THR A 81 -4.72 14.32 -2.21
C THR A 81 -5.72 15.47 -2.15
N LYS A 82 -6.20 15.88 -0.97
CA LYS A 82 -7.10 17.04 -0.88
C LYS A 82 -6.44 18.33 -1.38
N LYS A 83 -5.18 18.58 -1.00
CA LYS A 83 -4.47 19.82 -1.35
C LYS A 83 -4.16 19.90 -2.85
N ASP A 84 -3.80 18.77 -3.45
CA ASP A 84 -3.52 18.67 -4.89
C ASP A 84 -4.81 18.65 -5.74
N MET A 85 -5.88 18.03 -5.25
CA MET A 85 -7.19 18.08 -5.92
C MET A 85 -7.77 19.50 -5.93
N ILE A 86 -7.59 20.26 -4.82
CA ILE A 86 -7.96 21.68 -4.78
C ILE A 86 -7.13 22.48 -5.80
N LYS A 87 -5.81 22.30 -5.87
CA LYS A 87 -4.97 22.97 -6.89
C LYS A 87 -5.38 22.60 -8.32
N SER A 88 -5.67 21.33 -8.58
CA SER A 88 -6.14 20.84 -9.89
C SER A 88 -7.43 21.52 -10.33
N CYS A 89 -8.42 21.65 -9.42
CA CYS A 89 -9.67 22.34 -9.71
C CYS A 89 -9.47 23.83 -10.02
N PHE A 90 -8.52 24.51 -9.38
CA PHE A 90 -8.23 25.92 -9.68
C PHE A 90 -7.44 26.11 -11.00
N SER A 91 -6.60 25.15 -11.40
CA SER A 91 -5.85 25.21 -12.67
C SER A 91 -6.69 24.99 -13.93
N HIS A 92 -7.91 24.47 -13.80
CA HIS A 92 -8.86 24.30 -14.92
C HIS A 92 -9.97 25.37 -14.92
N ALA A 93 -9.91 26.33 -14.00
CA ALA A 93 -10.90 27.40 -13.85
C ALA A 93 -10.41 28.76 -14.39
N PHE A 94 -9.23 28.82 -15.03
CA PHE A 94 -8.68 30.00 -15.70
C PHE A 94 -8.04 29.62 -17.04
#